data_AF-A0A1N7ALM7-F1
#
_entry.id   AF-A0A1N7ALM7-F1
#
_cell.length_a   1.000
_cell.length_b   1.000
_cell.length_c   1.000
_cell.angle_alpha   90.00
_cell.angle_beta   90.00
_cell.angle_gamma   90.00
#
_symmetry.space_group_name_H-M   'P 1'
#
loop_
_entity.id
_entity.type
_entity.pdbx_description
1 polymer ?
#
loop_
_entity_poly.entity_id
_entity_poly.type
_entity_poly.pdbx_seq_one_letter_code
_entity_poly.pdbx_strand_id
1 'polypeptide(L)'
;MTFLELCQRLRAECQDLGSGPDTVTGQSGRMLTYVTAIREAWVKVQLSRTDWEWLRTDPATPLQSLAADGDSPFIEEPYHMAIVWLALRGLSLSQVTTELRIRAEEEWSTYHSMLVRRYVPATLTFGNGGGEW
;
A
#
# COMPACT_ATOMS: atom_id res chain seq x y z
N MET A 1 4.89 -8.91 6.57
CA MET A 1 5.97 -7.90 6.48
C MET A 1 5.67 -6.74 7.41
N THR A 2 6.66 -6.35 8.20
CA THR A 2 6.69 -5.16 9.07
C THR A 2 7.05 -3.89 8.27
N PHE A 3 6.89 -2.72 8.88
CA PHE A 3 7.23 -1.44 8.25
C PHE A 3 8.69 -1.36 7.81
N LEU A 4 9.61 -1.95 8.59
CA LEU A 4 11.01 -2.05 8.22
C LEU A 4 11.21 -2.91 6.96
N GLU A 5 10.57 -4.08 6.90
CA GLU A 5 10.65 -4.99 5.75
C GLU A 5 10.05 -4.35 4.48
N LEU A 6 8.95 -3.60 4.60
CA LEU A 6 8.37 -2.83 3.50
C LEU A 6 9.36 -1.80 2.93
N CYS A 7 10.07 -1.07 3.81
CA CYS A 7 11.08 -0.11 3.40
C CYS A 7 12.27 -0.79 2.71
N GLN A 8 12.75 -1.91 3.26
CA GLN A 8 13.83 -2.71 2.67
C GLN A 8 13.43 -3.26 1.30
N ARG A 9 12.18 -3.71 1.15
CA ARG A 9 11.64 -4.22 -0.11
C ARG A 9 11.55 -3.12 -1.17
N LEU A 10 11.00 -1.94 -0.82
CA LEU A 10 10.93 -0.79 -1.71
C LEU A 10 12.31 -0.36 -2.22
N ARG A 11 13.30 -0.36 -1.33
CA ARG A 11 14.69 -0.09 -1.68
C ARG A 11 15.23 -1.11 -2.69
N ALA A 12 15.03 -2.40 -2.44
CA ALA A 12 15.49 -3.47 -3.32
C ALA A 12 14.87 -3.34 -4.74
N GLU A 13 13.57 -3.00 -4.82
CA GLU A 13 12.91 -2.75 -6.11
C GLU A 13 13.43 -1.48 -6.80
N CYS A 14 13.91 -0.50 -6.05
CA CYS A 14 14.59 0.69 -6.58
C CYS A 14 16.04 0.40 -7.04
N GLN A 15 16.50 -0.85 -6.96
CA GLN A 15 17.85 -1.31 -7.32
C GLN A 15 18.98 -0.53 -6.60
N ASP A 16 18.73 -0.04 -5.39
CA ASP A 16 19.75 0.65 -4.61
C ASP A 16 20.75 -0.37 -4.04
N LEU A 17 22.01 -0.26 -4.47
CA LEU A 17 23.10 -1.22 -4.19
C LEU A 17 23.65 -1.19 -2.75
N GLY A 18 23.11 -0.35 -1.85
CA GLY A 18 23.64 -0.25 -0.49
C GLY A 18 23.07 -1.30 0.48
N SER A 19 23.82 -1.61 1.53
CA SER A 19 23.28 -2.32 2.70
C SER A 19 22.33 -1.43 3.49
N GLY A 20 21.27 -2.00 4.07
CA GLY A 20 20.45 -1.34 5.10
C GLY A 20 18.96 -1.27 4.78
N PRO A 21 18.19 -0.45 5.52
CA PRO A 21 18.45 0.07 6.87
C PRO A 21 18.04 -0.94 7.96
N ASP A 22 18.70 -0.90 9.13
CA ASP A 22 18.31 -1.68 10.33
C ASP A 22 17.14 -1.04 11.11
N THR A 23 16.85 0.23 10.87
CA THR A 23 15.74 0.96 11.50
C THR A 23 15.15 2.02 10.56
N VAL A 24 13.86 2.28 10.68
CA VAL A 24 13.13 3.38 10.04
C VAL A 24 13.26 4.70 10.83
N THR A 25 13.78 4.64 12.06
CA THR A 25 13.87 5.79 12.97
C THR A 25 15.20 6.52 12.79
N GLY A 26 15.16 7.86 12.75
CA GLY A 26 16.37 8.69 12.61
C GLY A 26 16.98 8.70 11.21
N GLN A 27 16.27 8.18 10.21
CA GLN A 27 16.74 8.15 8.84
C GLN A 27 16.81 9.55 8.21
N SER A 28 17.84 9.77 7.40
CA SER A 28 18.11 11.04 6.72
C SER A 28 18.40 10.83 5.24
N GLY A 29 18.18 11.86 4.42
CA GLY A 29 18.41 11.78 2.97
C GLY A 29 17.46 10.80 2.27
N ARG A 30 18.01 9.90 1.44
CA ARG A 30 17.22 8.94 0.63
C ARG A 30 16.42 7.94 1.48
N MET A 31 16.94 7.52 2.62
CA MET A 31 16.26 6.55 3.49
C MET A 31 14.95 7.14 4.05
N LEU A 32 14.96 8.41 4.46
CA LEU A 32 13.76 9.13 4.89
C LEU A 32 12.72 9.22 3.77
N THR A 33 13.16 9.39 2.51
CA THR A 33 12.27 9.41 1.35
C THR A 33 11.54 8.09 1.18
N TYR A 34 12.20 6.94 1.35
CA TYR A 34 11.55 5.62 1.30
C TYR A 34 10.55 5.42 2.45
N VAL A 35 10.95 5.77 3.69
CA VAL A 35 10.08 5.67 4.88
C VAL A 35 8.82 6.51 4.70
N THR A 36 8.99 7.75 4.22
CA THR A 36 7.88 8.68 3.96
C THR A 36 6.99 8.16 2.84
N ALA A 37 7.56 7.64 1.75
CA ALA A 37 6.81 7.11 0.62
C ALA A 37 5.93 5.92 1.00
N ILE A 38 6.43 4.98 1.82
CA ILE A 38 5.61 3.86 2.33
C ILE A 38 4.48 4.38 3.23
N ARG A 39 4.78 5.32 4.14
CA ARG A 39 3.77 5.90 5.02
C ARG A 39 2.66 6.59 4.21
N GLU A 40 3.03 7.40 3.23
CA GLU A 40 2.07 8.08 2.35
C GLU A 40 1.29 7.10 1.47
N ALA A 41 1.95 6.06 0.94
CA ALA A 41 1.29 5.03 0.18
C ALA A 41 0.25 4.30 1.01
N TRP A 42 0.57 3.93 2.24
CA TRP A 42 -0.39 3.27 3.13
C TRP A 42 -1.62 4.14 3.39
N VAL A 43 -1.41 5.42 3.76
CA VAL A 43 -2.51 6.37 3.94
C VAL A 43 -3.34 6.50 2.66
N LYS A 44 -2.72 6.54 1.47
CA LYS A 44 -3.43 6.57 0.19
C LYS A 44 -4.27 5.31 -0.05
N VAL A 45 -3.79 4.12 0.33
CA VAL A 45 -4.59 2.89 0.23
C VAL A 45 -5.84 3.01 1.11
N GLN A 46 -5.67 3.48 2.35
CA GLN A 46 -6.78 3.65 3.28
C GLN A 46 -7.79 4.69 2.78
N LEU A 47 -7.32 5.79 2.20
CA LEU A 47 -8.16 6.86 1.64
C LEU A 47 -8.72 6.54 0.24
N SER A 48 -8.23 5.49 -0.42
CA SER A 48 -8.67 5.15 -1.79
C SER A 48 -10.14 4.71 -1.83
N ARG A 49 -10.64 4.14 -0.74
CA ARG A 49 -12.04 3.76 -0.55
C ARG A 49 -12.44 3.94 0.90
N THR A 50 -13.66 4.40 1.14
CA THR A 50 -14.23 4.48 2.49
C THR A 50 -14.92 3.16 2.89
N ASP A 51 -15.20 2.30 1.90
CA ASP A 51 -15.98 1.06 2.07
C ASP A 51 -15.14 -0.18 2.43
N TRP A 52 -13.90 0.00 2.87
CA TRP A 52 -13.06 -1.11 3.32
C TRP A 52 -13.70 -1.82 4.52
N GLU A 53 -13.83 -3.15 4.47
CA GLU A 53 -14.44 -3.95 5.55
C GLU A 53 -13.72 -3.76 6.89
N TRP A 54 -12.40 -3.66 6.86
CA TRP A 54 -11.56 -3.41 8.04
C TRP A 54 -11.60 -1.95 8.54
N LEU A 55 -12.15 -1.01 7.77
CA LEU A 55 -12.48 0.35 8.28
C LEU A 55 -13.92 0.41 8.81
N ARG A 56 -14.81 -0.43 8.29
CA ARG A 56 -16.25 -0.48 8.64
C ARG A 56 -16.59 -1.36 9.84
N THR A 57 -15.60 -1.96 10.49
CA THR A 57 -15.77 -2.55 11.82
C THR A 57 -16.32 -1.51 12.78
N ASP A 58 -17.22 -1.91 13.68
CA ASP A 58 -17.73 -1.07 14.77
C ASP A 58 -16.93 -1.35 16.05
N PRO A 59 -16.33 -0.33 16.69
CA PRO A 59 -16.23 1.07 16.27
C PRO A 59 -15.27 1.28 15.08
N ALA A 60 -15.53 2.31 14.27
CA ALA A 60 -14.75 2.64 13.08
C ALA A 60 -13.25 2.72 13.40
N THR A 61 -12.44 1.90 12.73
CA THR A 61 -10.99 1.85 12.99
C THR A 61 -10.34 3.14 12.49
N PRO A 62 -9.57 3.86 13.32
CA PRO A 62 -8.91 5.09 12.89
C PRO A 62 -7.84 4.80 11.83
N LEU A 63 -7.48 5.82 11.05
CA LEU A 63 -6.41 5.71 10.06
C LEU A 63 -5.08 5.33 10.74
N GLN A 64 -4.63 4.10 10.51
CA GLN A 64 -3.32 3.61 10.96
C GLN A 64 -2.18 4.42 10.33
N SER A 65 -1.26 4.91 11.17
CA SER A 65 -0.01 5.52 10.73
C SER A 65 1.16 4.65 11.16
N LEU A 66 1.92 4.13 10.19
CA LEU A 66 3.12 3.33 10.45
C LEU A 66 4.21 4.25 11.02
N ALA A 67 4.62 4.03 12.27
CA ALA A 67 5.60 4.89 12.96
C ALA A 67 6.85 4.17 13.46
N ALA A 68 6.71 2.90 13.86
CA ALA A 68 7.81 2.11 14.39
C ALA A 68 8.20 0.97 13.43
N ASP A 69 9.40 0.42 13.61
CA ASP A 69 9.95 -0.66 12.78
C ASP A 69 9.05 -1.90 12.74
N GLY A 70 8.50 -2.27 13.90
CA GLY A 70 7.61 -3.42 14.07
C GLY A 70 6.14 -3.14 13.76
N ASP A 71 5.79 -1.94 13.29
CA ASP A 71 4.41 -1.64 12.92
C ASP A 71 4.03 -2.46 11.68
N SER A 72 2.88 -3.13 11.75
CA SER A 72 2.41 -4.02 10.70
C SER A 72 1.07 -3.50 10.19
N PRO A 73 0.89 -3.30 8.88
CA PRO A 73 -0.35 -2.75 8.35
C PRO A 73 -1.51 -3.72 8.60
N PHE A 74 -2.73 -3.20 8.78
CA PHE A 74 -3.95 -3.99 9.04
C PHE A 74 -4.43 -4.89 7.88
N ILE A 75 -3.58 -5.15 6.89
CA ILE A 75 -3.83 -6.03 5.75
C ILE A 75 -2.99 -7.31 5.86
N GLU A 76 -3.44 -8.38 5.20
CA GLU A 76 -2.72 -9.65 5.15
C GLU A 76 -1.41 -9.50 4.36
N GLU A 77 -0.40 -10.30 4.74
CA GLU A 77 0.94 -10.31 4.13
C GLU A 77 0.99 -10.34 2.60
N PRO A 78 0.17 -11.14 1.87
CA PRO A 78 0.19 -11.12 0.40
C PRO A 78 -0.14 -9.75 -0.21
N TYR A 79 -0.86 -8.88 0.51
CA TYR A 79 -1.24 -7.55 0.02
C TYR A 79 -0.24 -6.46 0.41
N HIS A 80 0.75 -6.76 1.24
CA HIS A 80 1.78 -5.81 1.67
C HIS A 80 2.55 -5.23 0.48
N MET A 81 2.76 -6.05 -0.55
CA MET A 81 3.37 -5.62 -1.81
C MET A 81 2.58 -4.50 -2.52
N ALA A 82 1.27 -4.40 -2.34
CA ALA A 82 0.48 -3.30 -2.91
C ALA A 82 1.00 -1.94 -2.40
N ILE A 83 1.31 -1.84 -1.12
CA ILE A 83 1.85 -0.61 -0.50
C ILE A 83 3.21 -0.27 -1.12
N VAL A 84 4.06 -1.29 -1.30
CA VAL A 84 5.40 -1.13 -1.91
C VAL A 84 5.27 -0.60 -3.34
N TRP A 85 4.41 -1.20 -4.16
CA TRP A 85 4.21 -0.78 -5.55
C TRP A 85 3.63 0.63 -5.66
N LEU A 86 2.71 1.01 -4.78
CA LEU A 86 2.16 2.36 -4.73
C LEU A 86 3.21 3.40 -4.32
N ALA A 87 4.06 3.06 -3.35
CA ALA A 87 5.19 3.90 -2.94
C ALA A 87 6.20 4.05 -4.09
N LEU A 88 6.54 2.95 -4.76
CA LEU A 88 7.44 2.96 -5.91
C LEU A 88 6.91 3.82 -7.06
N ARG A 89 5.61 3.73 -7.35
CA ARG A 89 4.94 4.59 -8.35
C ARG A 89 5.07 6.08 -8.00
N GLY A 90 4.90 6.43 -6.72
CA GLY A 90 5.09 7.80 -6.22
C GLY A 90 6.53 8.28 -6.36
N LEU A 91 7.51 7.43 -6.06
CA LEU A 91 8.92 7.75 -6.20
C LEU A 91 9.38 7.82 -7.66
N SER A 92 8.83 6.98 -8.53
CA SER A 92 9.16 6.95 -9.96
C SER A 92 8.85 8.28 -10.66
N LEU A 93 7.80 8.99 -10.24
CA LEU A 93 7.50 10.36 -10.70
C LEU A 93 8.65 11.34 -10.45
N SER A 94 9.41 11.14 -9.36
CA SER A 94 10.57 11.98 -9.04
C SER A 94 11.86 11.55 -9.75
N GLN A 95 11.98 10.28 -10.14
CA GLN A 95 13.20 9.70 -10.72
C GLN A 95 13.16 9.51 -12.25
N VAL A 96 12.11 9.99 -12.93
CA VAL A 96 11.94 10.05 -14.41
C VAL A 96 12.34 8.76 -15.15
N THR A 97 12.16 7.60 -14.51
CA THR A 97 12.47 6.30 -15.11
C THR A 97 11.18 5.65 -15.57
N THR A 98 10.90 5.72 -16.88
CA THR A 98 9.65 5.23 -17.48
C THR A 98 9.43 3.73 -17.23
N GLU A 99 10.49 2.94 -17.21
CA GLU A 99 10.40 1.48 -17.01
C GLU A 99 9.90 1.11 -15.60
N LEU A 100 10.46 1.76 -14.56
CA LEU A 100 10.01 1.57 -13.18
C LEU A 100 8.57 2.03 -12.99
N ARG A 101 8.16 3.10 -13.68
CA ARG A 101 6.77 3.59 -13.63
C ARG A 101 5.80 2.56 -14.20
N ILE A 102 6.07 2.06 -15.40
CA ILE A 102 5.20 1.09 -16.08
C ILE A 102 5.05 -0.16 -15.20
N ARG A 103 6.17 -0.73 -14.75
CA ARG A 103 6.16 -1.92 -13.88
C ARG A 103 5.42 -1.67 -12.57
N ALA A 104 5.64 -0.53 -11.92
CA ALA A 104 4.94 -0.19 -10.68
C ALA A 104 3.42 -0.05 -10.89
N GLU A 105 2.98 0.48 -12.04
CA GLU A 105 1.55 0.61 -12.37
C GLU A 105 0.88 -0.73 -12.65
N GLU A 106 1.54 -1.62 -13.41
CA GLU A 106 1.02 -2.96 -13.74
C GLU A 106 0.90 -3.84 -12.48
N GLU A 107 1.97 -3.89 -11.68
CA GLU A 107 1.98 -4.66 -10.44
C GLU A 107 0.97 -4.09 -9.43
N TRP A 108 0.93 -2.76 -9.27
CA TRP A 108 -0.07 -2.11 -8.42
C TRP A 108 -1.50 -2.49 -8.83
N SER A 109 -1.83 -2.44 -10.12
CA SER A 109 -3.17 -2.77 -10.61
C SER A 109 -3.57 -4.21 -10.25
N THR A 110 -2.63 -5.14 -10.38
CA THR A 110 -2.81 -6.55 -10.04
C THR A 110 -3.09 -6.72 -8.55
N TYR A 111 -2.21 -6.22 -7.69
CA TYR A 111 -2.37 -6.34 -6.23
C TYR A 111 -3.58 -5.55 -5.72
N HIS A 112 -3.84 -4.36 -6.27
CA HIS A 112 -4.99 -3.55 -5.91
C HIS A 112 -6.32 -4.26 -6.23
N SER A 113 -6.41 -4.92 -7.39
CA SER A 113 -7.60 -5.69 -7.75
C SER A 113 -7.84 -6.86 -6.78
N MET A 114 -6.77 -7.55 -6.36
CA MET A 114 -6.87 -8.61 -5.37
C MET A 114 -7.27 -8.07 -3.98
N LEU A 115 -6.70 -6.92 -3.58
CA LEU A 115 -7.00 -6.25 -2.30
C LEU A 115 -8.47 -5.79 -2.26
N VAL A 116 -8.95 -5.17 -3.34
CA VAL A 116 -10.35 -4.78 -3.51
C VAL A 116 -11.27 -5.99 -3.41
N ARG A 117 -10.98 -7.06 -4.13
CA ARG A 117 -11.81 -8.27 -4.11
C ARG A 117 -11.88 -8.92 -2.73
N ARG A 118 -10.83 -8.76 -1.92
CA ARG A 118 -10.70 -9.40 -0.60
C ARG A 118 -11.39 -8.63 0.53
N TYR A 119 -11.30 -7.30 0.50
CA TYR A 119 -11.68 -6.40 1.61
C TYR A 119 -12.81 -5.44 1.28
N VAL A 120 -13.31 -5.48 0.05
CA VAL A 120 -14.54 -4.78 -0.30
C VAL A 120 -15.58 -5.88 -0.38
N PRO A 121 -16.64 -5.80 0.43
CA PRO A 121 -17.70 -6.77 0.28
C PRO A 121 -18.23 -6.57 -1.12
N ALA A 122 -18.47 -7.67 -1.84
CA ALA A 122 -19.27 -7.59 -3.06
C ALA A 122 -20.62 -7.06 -2.60
N THR A 123 -20.79 -5.73 -2.63
CA THR A 123 -22.05 -5.10 -2.33
C THR A 123 -22.99 -5.79 -3.29
N LEU A 124 -23.89 -6.59 -2.74
CA LEU A 124 -24.95 -7.23 -3.49
C LEU A 124 -25.49 -6.14 -4.40
N THR A 125 -25.32 -6.31 -5.72
CA THR A 125 -26.21 -5.68 -6.67
C THR A 125 -27.59 -6.11 -6.19
N PHE A 126 -28.24 -5.25 -5.41
CA PHE A 126 -29.63 -5.41 -5.08
C PHE A 126 -30.35 -5.46 -6.41
N GLY A 127 -31.13 -6.53 -6.60
CA GLY A 127 -31.69 -6.89 -7.88
C GLY A 127 -32.33 -5.70 -8.59
N ASN A 128 -31.99 -5.55 -9.87
CA ASN A 128 -33.02 -5.16 -10.82
C ASN A 128 -34.03 -6.32 -10.84
N GLY A 129 -35.04 -6.18 -9.98
CA GLY A 129 -36.05 -7.19 -9.70
C GLY A 129 -36.70 -7.72 -10.97
N GLY A 130 -36.77 -9.05 -11.05
CA GLY A 130 -37.86 -9.69 -11.76
C GLY A 130 -39.15 -9.53 -10.94
N GLY A 131 -40.25 -9.29 -11.66
CA GLY A 131 -41.60 -9.01 -11.15
C GLY A 131 -41.93 -7.54 -11.40
N GLU A 132 -43.02 -7.14 -12.06
CA GLU A 132 -44.37 -7.71 -12.12
C GLU A 132 -45.13 -6.95 -13.23
N TRP A 133 -45.75 -7.65 -14.20
CA TRP A 133 -47.06 -7.44 -14.91
C TRP A 133 -47.19 -8.47 -16.03
#